data_AF-X1L7A7-F1
#
_entry.id   AF-X1L7A7-F1
#
_cell.length_a   1.000
_cell.length_b   1.000
_cell.length_c   1.000
_cell.angle_alpha   90.00
_cell.angle_beta   90.00
_cell.angle_gamma   90.00
#
_symmetry.space_group_name_H-M   'P 1'
#
loop_
_entity.id
_entity.type
_entity.pdbx_description
1 polymer ?
#
loop_
_entity_poly.entity_id
_entity_poly.type
_entity_poly.pdbx_seq_one_letter_code
_entity_poly.pdbx_strand_id
1 'polypeptide(L)'
;MIIGHQKQWQFLKKSVELGKISHAYLFSGEERLGKKRIALEFVKLINGENFDLGHPDLILIEPKGGAPIQIAQIRGLIQKLSLKPYSAPFKIAIIDQAHLIK
;
A
#
# COMPACT_ATOMS: atom_id res chain seq x y z
N MET A 1 16.59 2.52 -0.81
CA MET A 1 17.37 1.47 -0.11
C MET A 1 16.60 1.02 1.12
N ILE A 2 16.18 -0.26 1.15
CA ILE A 2 15.55 -0.88 2.32
C ILE A 2 16.69 -1.46 3.17
N ILE A 3 16.85 -0.95 4.39
CA ILE A 3 17.79 -1.48 5.39
C ILE A 3 16.97 -2.35 6.34
N GLY A 4 17.30 -3.65 6.44
CA GLY A 4 16.49 -4.65 7.15
C GLY A 4 15.39 -5.28 6.28
N HIS A 5 14.55 -6.13 6.88
CA HIS A 5 13.41 -6.80 6.23
C HIS A 5 13.71 -7.61 4.97
N GLN A 6 14.94 -8.13 4.85
CA GLN A 6 15.40 -8.81 3.63
C GLN A 6 14.55 -10.03 3.27
N LYS A 7 14.15 -10.83 4.27
CA LYS A 7 13.29 -12.00 4.05
C LYS A 7 11.92 -11.60 3.53
N GLN A 8 11.30 -10.58 4.12
CA GLN A 8 9.99 -10.05 3.71
C GLN A 8 10.08 -9.47 2.29
N TRP A 9 11.13 -8.71 2.01
CA TRP A 9 11.36 -8.12 0.69
C TRP A 9 11.59 -9.17 -0.39
N GLN A 10 12.39 -10.21 -0.11
CA GLN A 10 12.59 -11.35 -1.02
C GLN A 10 11.29 -12.10 -1.30
N PHE A 11 10.45 -12.31 -0.30
CA PHE A 11 9.13 -12.92 -0.47
C PHE A 11 8.25 -12.09 -1.43
N LEU A 12 8.18 -10.78 -1.22
CA LEU A 12 7.40 -9.88 -2.08
C LEU A 12 7.94 -9.82 -3.51
N LYS A 13 9.26 -9.70 -3.68
CA LYS A 13 9.90 -9.75 -5.00
C LYS A 13 9.56 -11.01 -5.77
N LYS A 14 9.73 -12.16 -5.13
CA LYS A 14 9.41 -13.45 -5.73
C LYS A 14 7.93 -13.57 -6.12
N SER A 15 7.02 -12.95 -5.36
CA SER A 15 5.59 -12.92 -5.72
C SER A 15 5.32 -12.14 -7.01
N VAL A 16 6.02 -11.03 -7.26
CA VAL A 16 5.93 -10.27 -8.51
C VAL A 16 6.56 -11.03 -9.66
N GLU A 17 7.77 -11.57 -9.47
CA GLU A 17 8.50 -12.35 -10.49
C GLU A 17 7.71 -13.57 -10.97
N LEU A 18 6.98 -14.24 -10.07
CA LEU A 18 6.15 -15.40 -10.41
C LEU A 18 4.74 -15.01 -10.89
N GLY A 19 4.39 -13.72 -10.97
CA GLY A 19 3.05 -13.25 -11.30
C GLY A 19 1.97 -13.67 -10.29
N LYS A 20 2.36 -13.97 -9.04
CA LYS A 20 1.49 -14.46 -7.96
C LYS A 20 1.28 -13.40 -6.89
N ILE A 21 0.71 -12.26 -7.27
CA ILE A 21 0.45 -11.13 -6.37
C ILE A 21 -0.93 -11.33 -5.71
N SER A 22 -0.99 -11.24 -4.38
CA SER A 22 -2.24 -11.27 -3.60
C SER A 22 -2.99 -9.96 -3.74
N HIS A 23 -4.33 -10.01 -3.64
CA HIS A 23 -5.18 -8.82 -3.64
C HIS A 23 -5.05 -7.97 -2.36
N ALA A 24 -4.53 -8.55 -1.27
CA ALA A 24 -4.38 -7.88 0.02
C ALA A 24 -3.14 -8.38 0.77
N TYR A 25 -2.48 -7.45 1.46
CA TYR A 25 -1.33 -7.69 2.33
C TYR A 25 -1.50 -6.89 3.62
N LEU A 26 -1.20 -7.51 4.76
CA LEU A 26 -1.13 -6.86 6.06
C LEU A 26 0.33 -6.79 6.54
N PHE A 27 0.86 -5.58 6.70
CA PHE A 27 2.17 -5.36 7.27
C PHE A 27 2.04 -5.07 8.77
N SER A 28 2.40 -6.05 9.61
CA SER A 28 2.33 -5.96 11.08
C SER A 28 3.72 -6.01 11.73
N GLY A 29 3.87 -5.36 12.88
CA GLY A 29 5.12 -5.31 13.64
C GLY A 29 5.22 -4.03 14.47
N GLU A 30 6.32 -3.85 15.20
CA GLU A 30 6.56 -2.67 16.05
C GLU A 30 6.49 -1.35 15.28
N GLU A 31 6.15 -0.28 16.00
CA GLU A 31 6.07 1.07 15.44
C GLU A 31 7.43 1.50 14.86
N ARG A 32 7.40 2.32 13.81
CA ARG A 32 8.61 2.89 13.18
C ARG A 32 9.61 1.91 12.55
N LEU A 33 9.28 0.62 12.46
CA LEU A 33 10.07 -0.39 11.71
C LEU A 33 10.13 -0.19 10.18
N GLY A 34 9.50 0.84 9.62
CA GLY A 34 9.52 1.09 8.16
C GLY A 34 8.50 0.28 7.36
N LYS A 35 7.44 -0.24 7.99
CA LYS A 35 6.37 -1.02 7.34
C LYS A 35 5.74 -0.29 6.15
N LYS A 36 5.39 0.99 6.32
CA LYS A 36 4.88 1.85 5.24
C LYS A 36 5.86 1.97 4.08
N ARG A 37 7.16 2.07 4.39
CA ARG A 37 8.21 2.16 3.37
C ARG A 37 8.27 0.90 2.51
N ILE A 38 8.21 -0.28 3.12
CA ILE A 38 8.18 -1.55 2.37
C ILE A 38 6.93 -1.66 1.50
N ALA A 39 5.76 -1.25 2.02
CA ALA A 39 4.53 -1.23 1.24
C ALA A 39 4.67 -0.33 0.00
N LEU A 40 5.24 0.87 0.15
CA LEU A 40 5.47 1.80 -0.98
C LEU A 40 6.46 1.24 -2.01
N GLU A 41 7.58 0.65 -1.56
CA GLU A 41 8.56 0.03 -2.46
C GLU A 41 7.97 -1.17 -3.20
N PHE A 42 7.09 -1.95 -2.55
CA PHE A 42 6.39 -3.05 -3.18
C PHE A 42 5.42 -2.57 -4.27
N VAL A 43 4.71 -1.48 -4.01
CA VAL A 43 3.83 -0.84 -5.00
C VAL A 43 4.62 -0.34 -6.21
N LYS A 44 5.79 0.28 -6.00
CA LYS A 44 6.70 0.66 -7.08
C LYS A 44 7.19 -0.55 -7.87
N LEU A 45 7.48 -1.67 -7.19
CA LEU A 45 7.88 -2.90 -7.86
C LEU A 45 6.77 -3.46 -8.76
N ILE A 46 5.49 -3.34 -8.36
CA ILE A 46 4.34 -3.83 -9.13
C ILE A 46 4.01 -2.94 -10.33
N ASN A 47 3.99 -1.62 -10.13
CA ASN A 47 3.49 -0.66 -11.13
C ASN A 47 4.59 0.10 -11.89
N GLY A 48 5.87 -0.08 -11.54
CA GLY A 48 7.02 0.57 -12.17
C GLY A 48 7.65 1.69 -11.33
N GLU A 49 8.88 2.08 -11.69
CA GLU A 49 9.73 2.96 -10.85
C GLU A 49 9.18 4.39 -10.66
N ASN A 50 8.37 4.89 -11.60
CA ASN A 50 7.78 6.24 -11.57
C ASN A 50 6.46 6.33 -10.77
N PHE A 51 6.16 5.32 -9.94
CA PHE A 51 4.93 5.27 -9.17
C PHE A 51 5.11 5.94 -7.79
N ASP A 52 4.94 7.26 -7.74
CA ASP A 52 5.10 8.06 -6.51
C ASP A 52 3.78 8.35 -5.77
N LEU A 53 3.87 8.97 -4.60
CA LEU A 53 2.73 9.30 -3.73
C LEU A 53 1.64 10.16 -4.38
N GLY A 54 1.96 10.86 -5.47
CA GLY A 54 1.00 11.67 -6.25
C GLY A 54 0.31 10.93 -7.39
N HIS A 55 0.61 9.65 -7.61
CA HIS A 55 0.06 8.90 -8.74
C HIS A 55 -1.45 8.68 -8.58
N PRO A 56 -2.29 8.91 -9.62
CA PRO A 56 -3.76 8.79 -9.51
C PRO A 56 -4.25 7.38 -9.16
N ASP A 57 -3.46 6.36 -9.52
CA ASP A 57 -3.74 4.96 -9.18
C ASP A 57 -3.17 4.51 -7.82
N LEU A 58 -2.57 5.42 -7.06
CA LEU A 58 -2.18 5.20 -5.66
C LEU A 58 -3.11 5.97 -4.74
N ILE A 59 -3.78 5.26 -3.83
CA ILE A 59 -4.63 5.89 -2.82
C ILE A 59 -4.04 5.65 -1.44
N LEU A 60 -3.56 6.72 -0.80
CA LEU A 60 -3.06 6.68 0.57
C LEU A 60 -4.17 7.11 1.54
N ILE A 61 -4.50 6.26 2.51
CA ILE A 61 -5.38 6.57 3.63
C ILE A 61 -4.53 6.65 4.90
N GLU A 62 -4.66 7.78 5.60
CA GLU A 62 -3.97 8.06 6.84
C GLU A 62 -4.96 8.66 7.86
N PRO A 63 -4.71 8.49 9.17
CA PRO A 63 -5.43 9.20 10.20
C PRO A 63 -5.22 10.71 10.05
N LYS A 64 -6.32 11.48 9.99
CA LYS A 64 -6.26 12.94 9.88
C LYS A 64 -6.09 13.56 11.27
N GLY A 65 -4.96 14.22 11.53
CA GLY A 65 -4.73 14.96 12.77
C GLY A 65 -4.73 14.10 14.04
N GLY A 66 -4.30 12.83 13.94
CA GLY A 66 -4.32 11.87 15.06
C GLY A 66 -5.70 11.29 15.39
N ALA A 67 -6.74 11.68 14.66
CA ALA A 67 -8.06 11.06 14.77
C ALA A 67 -8.08 9.66 14.13
N PRO A 68 -8.94 8.75 14.61
CA PRO A 68 -9.12 7.44 13.99
C PRO A 68 -9.55 7.54 12.53
N ILE A 69 -9.25 6.50 11.75
CA ILE A 69 -9.69 6.41 10.36
C ILE A 69 -11.19 6.14 10.36
N GLN A 70 -11.96 7.11 9.86
CA GLN A 70 -13.41 7.05 9.89
C GLN A 70 -13.96 6.11 8.81
N ILE A 71 -15.08 5.46 9.10
CA ILE A 71 -15.83 4.65 8.13
C ILE A 71 -16.13 5.39 6.81
N ALA A 72 -16.35 6.70 6.85
CA ALA A 72 -16.55 7.52 5.65
C ALA A 72 -15.32 7.52 4.72
N GLN A 73 -14.10 7.53 5.27
CA GLN A 73 -12.87 7.43 4.50
C GLN A 73 -12.75 6.07 3.81
N ILE A 74 -13.11 5.00 4.52
CA ILE A 74 -13.09 3.63 3.96
C ILE A 74 -14.14 3.46 2.86
N ARG A 75 -15.37 3.95 3.06
CA ARG A 75 -16.41 3.93 2.01
C ARG A 75 -15.98 4.71 0.77
N GLY A 76 -15.38 5.89 0.94
CA GLY A 76 -14.81 6.66 -0.17
C GLY A 76 -13.66 5.95 -0.86
N LEU A 77 -12.80 5.23 -0.11
CA LEU A 77 -11.74 4.41 -0.66
C LEU A 77 -12.30 3.29 -1.55
N ILE A 78 -13.29 2.54 -1.07
CA ILE A 78 -13.92 1.44 -1.82
C ILE A 78 -14.47 1.94 -3.16
N GLN A 79 -15.17 3.09 -3.16
CA GLN A 79 -15.68 3.69 -4.39
C GLN A 79 -14.55 4.03 -5.37
N LYS A 80 -13.46 4.64 -4.91
CA LYS A 80 -12.31 4.98 -5.78
C LYS A 80 -11.62 3.73 -6.35
N LEU A 81 -11.50 2.67 -5.55
CA LEU A 81 -10.92 1.39 -5.98
C LEU A 81 -11.79 0.66 -7.00
N SER A 82 -13.12 0.84 -6.98
CA SER A 82 -14.02 0.23 -7.97
C SER A 82 -13.88 0.82 -9.39
N LEU A 83 -13.28 2.01 -9.52
CA LEU A 83 -13.02 2.61 -10.81
C LEU A 83 -11.81 1.95 -11.49
N LYS A 84 -11.79 1.91 -12.83
CA LYS A 84 -10.63 1.42 -13.58
C LYS A 84 -9.35 2.20 -13.24
N PRO A 85 -8.16 1.56 -13.25
CA PRO A 85 -6.89 2.27 -13.22
C PRO A 85 -6.83 3.31 -14.34
N TYR A 86 -6.22 4.45 -14.05
CA TYR A 86 -6.04 5.55 -14.97
C TYR A 86 -4.97 5.23 -16.01
N SER A 87 -3.78 4.82 -15.55
CA SER A 87 -2.64 4.51 -16.42
C SER A 87 -1.76 3.36 -15.94
N ALA A 88 -1.85 2.98 -14.66
CA ALA A 88 -1.05 1.89 -14.12
C ALA A 88 -1.71 0.52 -14.32
N PRO A 89 -0.93 -0.58 -14.33
CA PRO A 89 -1.49 -1.93 -14.40
C PRO A 89 -2.48 -2.24 -13.27
N PHE A 90 -2.16 -1.80 -12.05
CA PHE A 90 -2.99 -2.00 -10.87
C PHE A 90 -3.30 -0.67 -10.17
N LYS A 91 -4.55 -0.52 -9.73
CA LYS A 91 -4.93 0.52 -8.77
C LYS A 91 -4.75 -0.03 -7.36
N ILE A 92 -3.96 0.65 -6.55
CA ILE A 92 -3.52 0.15 -5.25
C ILE A 92 -3.84 1.17 -4.16
N ALA A 93 -4.31 0.67 -3.02
CA ALA A 93 -4.51 1.46 -1.82
C ALA A 93 -3.52 1.05 -0.73
N ILE A 94 -3.01 2.05 -0.01
CA ILE A 94 -2.24 1.85 1.22
C ILE A 94 -3.03 2.49 2.36
N ILE A 95 -3.33 1.70 3.37
CA ILE A 95 -3.93 2.19 4.62
C ILE A 95 -2.83 2.19 5.67
N ASP A 96 -2.28 3.37 5.97
CA ASP A 96 -1.32 3.50 7.05
C ASP A 96 -2.03 3.48 8.39
N GLN A 97 -1.42 2.83 9.39
CA GLN A 97 -2.00 2.67 10.73
C GLN A 97 -3.42 2.09 10.73
N ALA A 98 -3.65 1.02 9.95
CA ALA A 98 -4.95 0.36 9.80
C ALA A 98 -5.61 -0.11 11.12
N HIS A 99 -4.84 -0.24 12.21
CA HIS A 99 -5.37 -0.53 13.54
C HIS A 99 -6.21 0.62 14.15
N LEU A 100 -6.17 1.81 13.56
CA LEU A 100 -6.96 2.98 13.97
C LEU A 100 -8.31 3.09 13.22
N ILE A 101 -8.68 2.11 12.40
CA ILE A 101 -10.00 2.07 11.77
C ILE A 101 -11.07 1.85 12.84
N LYS A 102 -12.08 2.71 12.88
CA LYS A 102 -13.23 2.65 13.79
C LYS A 102 -14.55 2.79 13.05
#